data_AF-A0ABD2QS56-F1
#
_entry.id   AF-A0ABD2QS56-F1
#
_cell.length_a   1.000
_cell.length_b   1.000
_cell.length_c   1.000
_cell.angle_alpha   90.00
_cell.angle_beta   90.00
_cell.angle_gamma   90.00
#
_symmetry.space_group_name_H-M   'P 1'
#
loop_
_entity.id
_entity.type
_entity.pdbx_description
1 polymer ?
#
loop_
_entity_poly.entity_id
_entity_poly.type
_entity_poly.pdbx_seq_one_letter_code
_entity_poly.pdbx_strand_id
1 'polypeptide(L)'
;MFNPHKSLFIACPNDRRRFFPNSASKVDPSHLKYFTFYSRMIVVSLMHKIHIGVVFHYVFFLQLARERISLEDIWDADPTLYSSSKQILEMDTETVKQDILSLTLAYMLKSWDP
;
A
#
# COMPACT_ATOMS: atom_id res chain seq x y z
N MET A 1 16.43 -1.11 8.34
CA MET A 1 15.30 -0.57 7.56
C MET A 1 14.69 -1.62 6.63
N PHE A 2 15.51 -2.43 5.95
CA PHE A 2 15.10 -3.43 4.96
C PHE A 2 15.40 -4.88 5.39
N ASN A 3 15.12 -5.24 6.64
CA ASN A 3 15.30 -6.63 7.08
C ASN A 3 14.26 -7.52 6.35
N PRO A 4 14.66 -8.57 5.61
CA PRO A 4 13.75 -9.38 4.79
C PRO A 4 12.62 -10.07 5.58
N HIS A 5 12.82 -10.37 6.86
CA HIS A 5 11.87 -11.15 7.64
C HIS A 5 10.79 -10.31 8.34
N LYS A 6 11.03 -9.00 8.50
CA LYS A 6 10.12 -8.01 9.15
C LYS A 6 10.38 -6.61 8.57
N SER A 7 10.27 -6.47 7.25
CA SER A 7 10.61 -5.20 6.60
C SER A 7 9.51 -4.17 6.80
N LEU A 8 9.88 -2.94 7.17
CA LEU A 8 8.98 -1.78 7.20
C LEU A 8 8.57 -1.32 5.80
N PHE A 9 9.43 -1.60 4.82
CA PHE A 9 9.24 -1.24 3.43
C PHE A 9 9.45 -2.47 2.55
N ILE A 10 8.58 -2.68 1.57
CA ILE A 10 8.74 -3.73 0.56
C ILE A 10 9.09 -3.10 -0.78
N ALA A 11 9.80 -3.85 -1.62
CA ALA A 11 10.01 -3.46 -3.00
C ALA A 11 8.68 -3.51 -3.76
N CYS A 12 8.43 -2.52 -4.62
CA CYS A 12 7.25 -2.51 -5.48
C CYS A 12 7.29 -3.73 -6.42
N PRO A 13 6.18 -4.48 -6.57
CA PRO A 13 6.16 -5.69 -7.39
C PRO A 13 6.64 -5.48 -8.84
N ASN A 14 6.22 -4.39 -9.49
CA ASN A 14 6.55 -4.09 -10.89
C ASN A 14 7.83 -3.24 -11.05
N ASP A 15 8.26 -2.51 -10.02
CA ASP A 15 9.55 -1.80 -9.99
C ASP A 15 10.32 -2.10 -8.70
N ARG A 16 11.13 -3.16 -8.74
CA ARG A 16 11.90 -3.62 -7.57
C ARG A 16 12.99 -2.66 -7.09
N ARG A 17 13.25 -1.56 -7.81
CA ARG A 17 14.17 -0.50 -7.37
C ARG A 17 13.50 0.48 -6.43
N ARG A 18 12.17 0.50 -6.39
CA ARG A 18 11.37 1.40 -5.56
C ARG A 18 10.78 0.66 -4.38
N PHE A 19 10.63 1.39 -3.27
CA PHE A 19 10.14 0.86 -2.02
C PHE A 19 8.88 1.59 -1.55
N PHE A 20 7.99 0.86 -0.89
CA PHE A 20 6.74 1.39 -0.33
C PHE A 20 6.47 0.78 1.05
N PRO A 21 5.74 1.45 1.97
CA PRO A 21 5.42 0.88 3.28
C PRO A 21 4.78 -0.50 3.20
N ASN A 22 5.22 -1.40 4.07
CA ASN A 22 4.70 -2.76 4.15
C ASN A 22 3.46 -2.81 5.06
N SER A 23 2.29 -3.08 4.51
CA SER A 23 1.06 -3.26 5.31
C SER A 23 1.17 -4.42 6.32
N ALA A 24 1.96 -5.45 6.01
CA ALA A 24 2.21 -6.57 6.89
C ALA A 24 3.18 -6.25 8.05
N SER A 25 3.78 -5.05 8.11
CA SER A 25 4.68 -4.68 9.21
C SER A 25 4.00 -4.69 10.58
N LYS A 26 2.67 -4.60 10.62
CA LYS A 26 1.86 -4.61 11.85
C LYS A 26 2.06 -5.86 12.71
N VAL A 27 2.55 -6.95 12.11
CA VAL A 27 2.97 -8.18 12.84
C VAL A 27 4.01 -7.88 13.91
N ASP A 28 4.85 -6.86 13.73
CA ASP A 28 5.74 -6.36 14.78
C ASP A 28 5.04 -5.25 15.58
N PRO A 29 4.78 -5.43 16.89
CA PRO A 29 4.18 -4.40 17.74
C PRO A 29 4.98 -3.09 17.78
N SER A 30 6.28 -3.13 17.47
CA SER A 30 7.18 -1.98 17.48
C SER A 30 7.29 -1.27 16.12
N HIS A 31 6.61 -1.73 15.06
CA HIS A 31 6.74 -1.17 13.71
C HIS A 31 6.55 0.35 13.65
N LEU A 32 5.60 0.92 14.40
CA LEU A 32 5.37 2.37 14.44
C LEU A 32 6.53 3.15 15.06
N LYS A 33 7.17 2.60 16.10
CA LYS A 33 8.37 3.20 16.72
C LYS A 33 9.51 3.22 15.70
N TYR A 34 9.66 2.14 14.93
CA TYR A 34 10.67 2.11 13.88
C TYR A 34 10.34 3.06 12.73
N PHE A 35 9.09 3.15 12.26
CA PHE A 35 8.68 4.15 11.26
C PHE A 35 9.00 5.57 11.74
N THR A 36 8.74 5.88 13.00
CA THR A 36 9.06 7.19 13.60
C THR A 36 10.56 7.45 13.64
N PHE A 37 11.35 6.44 13.99
CA PHE A 37 12.81 6.55 14.03
C PHE A 37 13.40 6.76 12.63
N TYR A 38 13.04 5.91 11.66
CA TYR A 38 13.55 5.99 10.30
C TYR A 38 13.07 7.25 9.57
N SER A 39 11.83 7.71 9.80
CA SER A 39 11.33 8.95 9.19
C SER A 39 12.14 10.16 9.65
N ARG A 40 12.51 10.23 10.94
CA ARG A 40 13.41 11.27 11.45
C ARG A 40 14.78 11.22 10.80
N MET A 41 15.37 10.02 10.66
CA MET A 41 16.64 9.85 9.95
C MET A 41 16.57 10.31 8.49
N ILE A 42 15.47 9.99 7.80
CA ILE A 42 15.22 10.40 6.41
C ILE A 42 15.14 11.93 6.34
N VAL A 43 14.35 12.57 7.20
CA VAL A 43 14.20 14.03 7.25
C VAL A 43 15.54 14.71 7.50
N VAL A 44 16.32 14.26 8.50
CA VAL A 44 17.65 14.82 8.80
C VAL A 44 18.58 14.66 7.61
N SER A 45 18.59 13.49 6.96
CA SER A 45 19.42 13.25 5.78
C SER A 45 19.06 14.18 4.62
N LEU A 46 17.76 14.41 4.39
CA LEU A 46 17.28 15.36 3.39
C LEU A 46 17.72 16.79 3.71
N MET A 47 17.59 17.23 4.97
CA MET A 47 18.02 18.57 5.42
C MET A 47 19.52 18.80 5.18
N HIS A 48 20.35 17.78 5.39
CA HIS A 48 21.80 17.84 5.19
C HIS A 48 22.26 17.44 3.78
N LYS A 49 21.33 17.19 2.83
CA LYS A 49 21.62 16.75 1.46
C LYS A 49 22.45 15.45 1.41
N ILE A 50 22.23 14.55 2.35
CA ILE A 50 22.86 13.22 2.43
C ILE A 50 22.00 12.21 1.66
N HIS A 51 22.61 11.48 0.75
CA HIS A 51 21.94 10.40 0.03
C HIS A 51 21.72 9.18 0.94
N ILE A 52 20.46 8.73 1.05
CA ILE A 52 20.04 7.61 1.93
C ILE A 52 20.15 6.26 1.21
N GLY A 53 20.40 6.25 -0.10
CA GLY A 53 20.54 5.03 -0.89
C GLY A 53 19.24 4.23 -1.05
N VAL A 54 18.08 4.86 -0.83
CA VAL A 54 16.75 4.28 -1.06
C VAL A 54 15.98 5.16 -2.03
N VAL A 55 15.19 4.54 -2.90
CA VAL A 55 14.21 5.22 -3.75
C VAL A 55 12.82 4.79 -3.28
N PHE A 56 12.02 5.75 -2.83
CA PHE A 56 10.63 5.47 -2.50
C PHE A 56 9.74 5.58 -3.75
N HIS A 57 8.68 4.78 -3.77
CA HIS A 57 7.63 4.90 -4.79
C HIS A 57 6.90 6.23 -4.65
N TYR A 58 6.48 6.85 -5.75
CA TYR A 58 5.93 8.21 -5.71
C TYR A 58 4.59 8.30 -4.96
N VAL A 59 3.77 7.24 -4.99
CA VAL A 59 2.55 7.12 -4.17
C VAL A 59 2.82 7.38 -2.69
N PHE A 60 4.00 7.02 -2.18
CA PHE A 60 4.34 7.26 -0.78
C PHE A 60 4.38 8.77 -0.49
N PHE A 61 4.92 9.56 -1.42
CA PHE A 61 4.96 11.01 -1.29
C PHE A 61 3.57 11.63 -1.45
N LEU A 62 2.72 11.12 -2.35
CA LEU A 62 1.33 11.55 -2.47
C LEU A 62 0.56 11.35 -1.15
N GLN A 63 0.74 10.20 -0.50
CA GLN A 63 0.15 9.93 0.82
C GLN A 63 0.64 10.90 1.89
N LEU A 64 1.95 11.18 1.93
CA LEU A 64 2.53 12.13 2.89
C LEU A 64 2.03 13.55 2.66
N ALA A 65 1.86 13.96 1.40
CA ALA A 65 1.32 15.25 1.01
C ALA A 65 -0.21 15.36 1.19
N ARG A 66 -0.89 14.25 1.52
CA ARG A 66 -2.36 14.14 1.58
C ARG A 66 -3.04 14.49 0.24
N GLU A 67 -2.35 14.17 -0.84
CA GLU A 67 -2.88 14.33 -2.20
C GLU A 67 -3.81 13.19 -2.59
N ARG A 68 -4.65 13.43 -3.60
CA ARG A 68 -5.50 12.37 -4.17
C ARG A 68 -4.62 11.36 -4.91
N ILE A 69 -4.94 10.09 -4.74
CA ILE A 69 -4.28 8.96 -5.40
C ILE A 69 -5.28 8.38 -6.39
N SER A 70 -4.91 8.37 -7.67
CA SER A 70 -5.66 7.75 -8.74
C SER A 70 -5.40 6.24 -8.80
N LEU A 71 -6.24 5.51 -9.55
CA LEU A 71 -6.04 4.08 -9.76
C LEU A 71 -4.73 3.81 -10.51
N GLU A 72 -4.41 4.66 -11.48
CA GLU A 72 -3.18 4.61 -12.25
C GLU A 72 -1.94 4.73 -11.36
N ASP A 73 -2.05 5.44 -10.23
CA ASP A 73 -0.91 5.68 -9.37
C ASP A 73 -0.40 4.40 -8.68
N ILE A 74 -1.29 3.45 -8.44
CA ILE A 74 -0.99 2.24 -7.66
C ILE A 74 -0.54 1.05 -8.52
N TRP A 75 -0.48 1.18 -9.86
CA TRP A 75 -0.11 0.10 -10.77
C TRP A 75 1.16 -0.64 -10.34
N ASP A 76 2.21 0.11 -9.99
CA ASP A 76 3.49 -0.47 -9.63
C ASP A 76 3.57 -0.94 -8.17
N ALA A 77 2.84 -0.27 -7.27
CA ALA A 77 2.89 -0.51 -5.83
C ALA A 77 1.97 -1.64 -5.38
N ASP A 78 0.79 -1.77 -6.00
CA ASP A 78 -0.21 -2.80 -5.74
C ASP A 78 -0.91 -3.24 -7.04
N PRO A 79 -0.23 -4.09 -7.86
CA PRO A 79 -0.79 -4.55 -9.13
C PRO A 79 -2.06 -5.38 -8.96
N THR A 80 -2.20 -6.07 -7.82
CA THR A 80 -3.38 -6.89 -7.51
C THR A 80 -4.60 -6.00 -7.30
N LEU A 81 -4.47 -4.96 -6.48
CA LEU A 81 -5.53 -3.97 -6.28
C LEU A 81 -5.83 -3.22 -7.57
N TYR A 82 -4.80 -2.85 -8.36
CA TYR A 82 -5.01 -2.23 -9.65
C TYR A 82 -5.86 -3.12 -10.57
N SER A 83 -5.43 -4.36 -10.78
CA SER A 83 -6.04 -5.26 -11.76
C SER A 83 -7.48 -5.57 -11.41
N SER A 84 -7.74 -5.86 -10.13
CA SER A 84 -9.11 -6.12 -9.64
C SER A 84 -10.00 -4.89 -9.78
N SER A 85 -9.48 -3.69 -9.49
CA SER A 85 -10.25 -2.45 -9.65
C SER A 85 -10.55 -2.14 -11.12
N LYS A 86 -9.60 -2.33 -12.04
CA LYS A 86 -9.85 -2.18 -13.49
C LYS A 86 -10.89 -3.18 -13.98
N GLN A 87 -10.79 -4.44 -13.57
CA GLN A 87 -11.79 -5.47 -13.92
C GLN A 87 -13.19 -5.04 -13.48
N ILE A 88 -13.35 -4.58 -12.24
CA ILE A 88 -14.64 -4.10 -11.73
C ILE A 88 -15.16 -2.90 -12.54
N LEU A 89 -14.28 -1.97 -12.93
CA LEU A 89 -14.66 -0.79 -13.73
C LEU A 89 -15.05 -1.16 -15.17
N GLU A 90 -14.55 -2.27 -15.70
CA GLU A 90 -14.82 -2.76 -17.06
C GLU A 90 -16.02 -3.73 -17.13
N MET A 91 -16.51 -4.21 -15.98
CA MET A 91 -17.66 -5.12 -15.91
C MET A 91 -18.98 -4.42 -16.27
N ASP A 92 -19.88 -5.18 -16.92
CA ASP A 92 -21.24 -4.72 -17.20
C ASP A 92 -22.02 -4.47 -15.90
N THR A 93 -22.85 -3.42 -15.91
CA THR A 93 -23.58 -2.96 -14.73
C THR A 93 -24.54 -4.00 -14.15
N GLU A 94 -25.05 -4.94 -14.94
CA GLU A 94 -25.94 -6.00 -14.45
C GLU A 94 -25.15 -7.11 -13.75
N THR A 95 -23.94 -7.42 -14.22
CA THR A 95 -23.03 -8.37 -13.56
C THR A 95 -22.53 -7.82 -12.22
N VAL A 96 -22.17 -6.53 -12.17
CA VAL A 96 -21.71 -5.87 -10.93
C VAL A 96 -22.80 -5.88 -9.85
N LYS A 97 -24.08 -5.67 -10.19
CA LYS A 97 -25.18 -5.73 -9.21
C LYS A 97 -25.33 -7.12 -8.58
N GLN A 98 -25.24 -8.18 -9.37
CA GLN A 98 -25.31 -9.56 -8.88
C GLN A 98 -24.13 -9.91 -7.96
N ASP A 99 -22.93 -9.47 -8.31
CA ASP A 99 -21.73 -9.69 -7.50
C ASP A 99 -21.73 -8.86 -6.21
N ILE A 100 -22.15 -7.59 -6.25
CA ILE A 100 -22.29 -6.76 -5.04
C ILE A 100 -23.31 -7.38 -4.08
N LEU A 101 -24.45 -7.86 -4.59
CA LEU A 101 -25.46 -8.53 -3.77
C LEU A 101 -24.86 -9.77 -3.09
N SER A 102 -24.10 -10.56 -3.85
CA SER A 102 -23.44 -11.78 -3.35
C SER A 102 -22.35 -11.47 -2.31
N LEU A 103 -21.53 -10.45 -2.53
CA LEU A 103 -20.50 -9.99 -1.59
C LEU A 103 -21.11 -9.42 -0.31
N THR A 104 -22.21 -8.66 -0.43
CA THR A 104 -22.95 -8.12 0.71
C THR A 104 -23.55 -9.25 1.54
N LEU A 105 -24.17 -10.25 0.90
CA LEU A 105 -24.69 -11.44 1.57
C LEU A 105 -23.59 -12.24 2.27
N ALA A 106 -22.44 -12.43 1.62
CA ALA A 106 -21.29 -13.13 2.21
C ALA A 106 -20.72 -12.38 3.44
N TYR A 107 -20.62 -11.06 3.37
CA TYR A 107 -20.20 -10.23 4.51
C TYR A 107 -21.20 -10.33 5.67
N MET A 108 -22.50 -10.22 5.37
CA MET A 108 -23.57 -10.28 6.38
C MET A 108 -23.60 -11.66 7.06
N LEU A 109 -23.44 -12.75 6.31
CA LEU A 109 -23.35 -14.11 6.87
C LEU A 109 -22.10 -14.29 7.75
N LYS A 110 -20.96 -13.74 7.32
CA LYS A 110 -19.72 -13.80 8.11
C LYS A 110 -19.78 -12.93 9.38
N SER A 111 -20.60 -11.89 9.38
CA SER A 111 -20.89 -11.06 10.56
C SER A 111 -21.95 -11.66 11.49
N TRP A 112 -22.66 -12.71 11.05
CA TRP A 112 -23.70 -13.39 11.82
C TRP A 112 -23.17 -14.64 12.54
N ASP A 113 -21.92 -15.06 12.34
CA ASP A 113 -21.34 -16.17 13.13
C ASP A 113 -21.21 -15.74 14.61
N PRO A 114 -21.99 -16.34 15.55
CA PRO A 114 -22.06 -15.92 16.94
C PRO A 114 -20.85 -16.36 17.79
#